data_AF-A0A8X7CQF9-F1
#
_entry.id   AF-A0A8X7CQF9-F1
#
_cell.length_a   1.000
_cell.length_b   1.000
_cell.length_c   1.000
_cell.angle_alpha   90.00
_cell.angle_beta   90.00
_cell.angle_gamma   90.00
#
_symmetry.space_group_name_H-M   'P 1'
#
loop_
_entity.id
_entity.type
_entity.pdbx_description
1 polymer ?
#
loop_
_entity_poly.entity_id
_entity_poly.type
_entity_poly.pdbx_seq_one_letter_code
_entity_poly.pdbx_strand_id
1 'polypeptide(L)'
;MKIYSRLKNIADQLFSKHLLVTNTSLGIFFLGLGDAIQQNIEKKLYLGKEYETKRTRNMMVSGSIFGVAGHYWYQFLDRKFPGTAVRHVAKKLLLEMAIGPPVFFGFFLAIGYLEGKPVKSSVEEFKKNALVICAADWAVYAPLQAVNFFYVHPKYRLLYVCVLCLAYDVFMSYILHKEDNMRLHGRKE
;
A
#
# COMPACT_ATOMS: atom_id res chain seq x y z
N MET A 1 -18.51 19.00 -23.33
CA MET A 1 -17.89 20.06 -22.49
C MET A 1 -18.50 20.20 -21.09
N LYS A 2 -19.84 20.23 -20.92
CA LYS A 2 -20.51 20.38 -19.60
C LYS A 2 -20.29 19.22 -18.59
N ILE A 3 -20.12 17.99 -19.06
CA ILE A 3 -19.87 16.82 -18.19
C ILE A 3 -18.44 16.88 -17.62
N TYR A 4 -17.46 17.21 -18.45
CA TYR A 4 -16.06 17.37 -18.01
C TYR A 4 -15.92 18.49 -16.97
N SER A 5 -16.57 19.64 -17.17
CA SER A 5 -16.54 20.72 -16.18
C SER A 5 -17.24 20.36 -14.88
N ARG A 6 -18.34 19.60 -14.93
CA ARG A 6 -19.01 19.07 -13.73
C ARG A 6 -18.14 18.05 -12.98
N LEU A 7 -17.53 17.11 -13.69
CA LEU A 7 -16.62 16.12 -13.09
C LEU A 7 -15.40 16.80 -12.46
N LYS A 8 -14.83 17.80 -13.14
CA LYS A 8 -13.73 18.61 -12.60
C LYS A 8 -14.15 19.37 -11.35
N ASN A 9 -15.31 20.01 -11.34
CA ASN A 9 -15.81 20.72 -10.16
C ASN A 9 -16.11 19.79 -8.97
N ILE A 10 -16.66 18.61 -9.22
CA ILE A 10 -16.90 17.60 -8.17
C ILE A 10 -15.57 17.10 -7.61
N ALA A 11 -14.61 16.77 -8.47
CA ALA A 11 -13.27 16.38 -8.06
C ALA A 11 -12.59 17.51 -7.25
N ASP A 12 -12.67 18.75 -7.72
CA ASP A 12 -12.11 19.90 -7.01
C ASP A 12 -12.78 20.11 -5.65
N GLN A 13 -14.09 19.90 -5.51
CA GLN A 13 -14.78 19.98 -4.21
C GLN A 13 -14.41 18.85 -3.24
N LEU A 14 -14.33 17.61 -3.73
CA LEU A 14 -13.92 16.44 -2.96
C LEU A 14 -12.48 16.59 -2.44
N PHE A 15 -11.56 16.92 -3.34
CA PHE A 15 -10.13 17.01 -3.04
C PHE A 15 -9.69 18.36 -2.46
N SER A 16 -10.59 19.34 -2.30
CA SER A 16 -10.29 20.61 -1.59
C SER A 16 -10.94 20.68 -0.22
N LYS A 17 -12.27 20.57 -0.14
CA LYS A 17 -13.03 20.88 1.08
C LYS A 17 -13.23 19.66 1.97
N HIS A 18 -13.21 18.46 1.40
CA HIS A 18 -13.49 17.20 2.10
C HIS A 18 -12.33 16.20 1.95
N LEU A 19 -11.09 16.70 1.95
CA LEU A 19 -9.92 15.89 1.63
C LEU A 19 -9.73 14.70 2.60
N LEU A 20 -10.06 14.86 3.88
CA LEU A 20 -10.03 13.74 4.84
C LEU A 20 -11.03 12.66 4.45
N VAL A 21 -12.29 13.02 4.18
CA VAL A 21 -13.34 12.07 3.78
C VAL A 21 -12.94 11.38 2.48
N THR A 22 -12.47 12.13 1.49
CA THR A 22 -12.00 11.59 0.21
C THR A 22 -10.87 10.59 0.42
N ASN A 23 -9.86 10.93 1.23
CA ASN A 23 -8.73 10.06 1.51
C ASN A 23 -9.14 8.77 2.25
N THR A 24 -10.03 8.89 3.23
CA THR A 24 -10.59 7.72 3.94
C THR A 24 -11.40 6.84 3.00
N SER A 25 -12.27 7.42 2.17
CA SER A 25 -13.06 6.68 1.18
C SER A 25 -12.17 5.99 0.14
N LEU A 26 -11.09 6.64 -0.29
CA LEU A 26 -10.10 6.03 -1.19
C LEU A 26 -9.42 4.83 -0.54
N GLY A 27 -8.97 4.95 0.72
CA GLY A 27 -8.39 3.85 1.46
C GLY A 27 -9.35 2.66 1.60
N ILE A 28 -10.60 2.92 2.00
CA ILE A 28 -11.64 1.87 2.10
C ILE A 28 -11.86 1.18 0.75
N PHE A 29 -12.03 1.97 -0.31
CA PHE A 29 -12.35 1.45 -1.64
C PHE A 29 -11.21 0.62 -2.22
N PHE A 30 -9.99 1.15 -2.22
CA PHE A 30 -8.86 0.48 -2.88
C PHE A 30 -8.40 -0.76 -2.12
N LEU A 31 -8.38 -0.75 -0.78
CA LEU A 31 -8.02 -1.95 -0.02
C LEU A 31 -9.13 -3.01 -0.11
N GLY A 32 -10.40 -2.61 -0.08
CA GLY A 32 -11.51 -3.54 -0.30
C GLY A 32 -11.50 -4.16 -1.71
N LEU A 33 -11.24 -3.34 -2.73
CA LEU A 33 -11.15 -3.79 -4.12
C LEU A 33 -9.94 -4.71 -4.34
N GLY A 34 -8.77 -4.36 -3.79
CA GLY A 34 -7.57 -5.19 -3.88
C GLY A 34 -7.78 -6.56 -3.25
N ASP A 35 -8.38 -6.61 -2.07
CA ASP A 35 -8.72 -7.87 -1.42
C ASP A 35 -9.76 -8.67 -2.21
N ALA A 36 -10.79 -8.02 -2.76
CA ALA A 36 -11.77 -8.71 -3.60
C ALA A 36 -11.15 -9.30 -4.87
N ILE A 37 -10.24 -8.58 -5.53
CA ILE A 37 -9.50 -9.08 -6.69
C ILE A 37 -8.62 -10.26 -6.27
N GLN A 38 -7.88 -10.12 -5.18
CA GLN A 38 -6.99 -11.15 -4.67
C GLN A 38 -7.75 -12.43 -4.31
N GLN A 39 -8.87 -12.33 -3.59
CA GLN A 39 -9.69 -13.49 -3.25
C GLN A 39 -10.31 -14.17 -4.49
N ASN A 40 -10.69 -13.40 -5.50
CA ASN A 40 -11.17 -13.97 -6.77
C ASN A 40 -10.05 -14.69 -7.53
N ILE A 41 -8.82 -14.22 -7.44
CA ILE A 41 -7.64 -14.90 -7.99
C ILE A 41 -7.39 -16.18 -7.20
N GLU A 42 -7.32 -16.12 -5.87
CA GLU A 42 -7.11 -17.29 -4.99
C GLU A 42 -8.16 -18.40 -5.25
N LYS A 43 -9.44 -18.03 -5.42
CA LYS A 43 -10.53 -18.97 -5.72
C LYS A 43 -10.35 -19.71 -7.05
N LYS A 44 -9.77 -19.06 -8.06
CA LYS A 44 -9.49 -19.69 -9.36
C LYS A 44 -8.31 -20.65 -9.31
N LEU A 45 -7.43 -20.49 -8.32
CA LEU A 45 -6.14 -21.15 -8.27
C LEU A 45 -6.09 -22.30 -7.29
N TYR A 46 -6.78 -22.17 -6.16
CA TYR A 46 -6.81 -23.18 -5.10
C TYR A 46 -8.18 -23.86 -5.05
N LEU A 47 -8.19 -25.18 -5.29
CA LEU A 47 -9.40 -26.00 -5.14
C LEU A 47 -9.90 -25.93 -3.69
N GLY A 48 -11.18 -25.60 -3.52
CA GLY A 48 -11.83 -25.51 -2.20
C GLY A 48 -11.67 -24.16 -1.47
N LYS A 49 -11.00 -23.17 -2.07
CA LYS A 49 -10.96 -21.80 -1.52
C LYS A 49 -12.29 -21.09 -1.77
N GLU A 50 -12.96 -20.68 -0.70
CA GLU A 50 -14.18 -19.89 -0.76
C GLU A 50 -13.91 -18.39 -0.57
N TYR A 51 -14.88 -17.56 -0.96
CA TYR A 51 -14.79 -16.11 -0.77
C TYR A 51 -15.14 -15.76 0.68
N GLU A 52 -14.21 -15.09 1.36
CA GLU A 52 -14.32 -14.71 2.76
C GLU A 52 -14.72 -13.22 2.90
N THR A 53 -16.02 -12.96 3.02
CA THR A 53 -16.56 -11.59 3.22
C THR A 53 -15.97 -10.89 4.46
N LYS A 54 -15.67 -11.65 5.52
CA LYS A 54 -15.08 -11.11 6.76
C LYS A 54 -13.69 -10.51 6.49
N ARG A 55 -12.90 -11.12 5.61
CA ARG A 55 -11.56 -10.64 5.22
C ARG A 55 -11.67 -9.30 4.47
N THR A 56 -12.57 -9.21 3.49
CA THR A 56 -12.81 -7.96 2.76
C THR A 56 -13.29 -6.83 3.66
N ARG A 57 -14.21 -7.13 4.59
CA ARG A 57 -14.66 -6.16 5.59
C ARG A 57 -13.48 -5.66 6.45
N ASN A 58 -12.64 -6.58 6.92
CA ASN A 58 -11.47 -6.20 7.71
C ASN A 58 -10.49 -5.33 6.90
N MET A 59 -10.29 -5.63 5.60
CA MET A 59 -9.47 -4.80 4.72
C MET A 59 -10.05 -3.41 4.48
N MET A 60 -11.37 -3.30 4.36
CA MET A 60 -12.05 -2.00 4.29
C MET A 60 -11.87 -1.18 5.57
N VAL A 61 -11.93 -1.82 6.75
CA VAL A 61 -11.65 -1.15 8.04
C VAL A 61 -10.18 -0.73 8.13
N SER A 62 -9.25 -1.59 7.74
CA SER A 62 -7.83 -1.22 7.64
C SER A 62 -7.62 -0.06 6.67
N GLY A 63 -8.36 -0.04 5.56
CA GLY A 63 -8.38 1.04 4.58
C GLY A 63 -8.85 2.37 5.13
N SER A 64 -9.80 2.39 6.07
CA SER A 64 -10.21 3.64 6.72
C SER A 64 -9.10 4.20 7.61
N ILE A 65 -8.45 3.35 8.41
CA ILE A 65 -7.31 3.73 9.25
C ILE A 65 -6.15 4.22 8.39
N PHE A 66 -5.82 3.49 7.33
CA PHE A 66 -4.77 3.86 6.37
C PHE A 66 -5.07 5.21 5.70
N GLY A 67 -6.32 5.45 5.28
CA GLY A 67 -6.71 6.70 4.65
C GLY A 67 -6.63 7.90 5.59
N VAL A 68 -7.02 7.74 6.86
CA VAL A 68 -6.89 8.78 7.88
C VAL A 68 -5.42 9.05 8.21
N ALA A 69 -4.63 8.00 8.46
CA ALA A 69 -3.20 8.12 8.77
C ALA A 69 -2.45 8.78 7.60
N GLY A 70 -2.70 8.31 6.37
CA GLY A 70 -2.11 8.86 5.15
C GLY A 70 -2.47 10.32 4.93
N HIS A 71 -3.72 10.73 5.23
CA HIS A 71 -4.13 12.14 5.13
C HIS A 71 -3.25 13.05 6.00
N TYR A 72 -3.14 12.74 7.30
CA TYR A 72 -2.33 13.54 8.21
C TYR A 72 -0.83 13.46 7.89
N TRP A 73 -0.36 12.29 7.45
CA TRP A 73 1.03 12.08 7.06
C TRP A 73 1.44 12.98 5.88
N TYR A 74 0.69 12.95 4.78
CA TYR A 74 0.99 13.79 3.62
C TYR A 74 0.80 15.27 3.92
N GLN A 75 -0.22 15.63 4.72
CA GLN A 75 -0.40 17.02 5.16
C GLN A 75 0.79 17.52 5.97
N PHE A 76 1.33 16.69 6.87
CA PHE A 76 2.54 17.00 7.63
C PHE A 76 3.75 17.19 6.71
N LEU A 77 3.99 16.26 5.78
CA LEU A 77 5.10 16.33 4.83
C LEU A 77 5.04 17.59 3.95
N ASP A 78 3.86 17.95 3.47
CA ASP A 78 3.68 19.15 2.63
C ASP A 78 3.78 20.46 3.41
N ARG A 79 3.36 20.47 4.67
CA ARG A 79 3.53 21.64 5.54
C ARG A 79 5.00 21.83 5.92
N LYS A 80 5.74 20.75 6.16
CA LYS A 80 7.14 20.81 6.58
C LYS A 80 8.10 21.06 5.40
N PHE A 81 7.78 20.52 4.22
CA PHE A 81 8.62 20.60 3.02
C PHE A 81 7.78 21.04 1.82
N PRO A 82 7.39 22.32 1.74
CA PRO A 82 6.48 22.81 0.69
C PRO A 82 7.13 22.83 -0.70
N GLY A 83 6.34 22.52 -1.74
CA GLY A 83 6.80 22.54 -3.12
C GLY A 83 7.56 21.29 -3.57
N THR A 84 8.16 21.37 -4.75
CA THR A 84 8.75 20.24 -5.51
C THR A 84 10.26 20.38 -5.71
N ALA A 85 10.91 21.32 -5.01
CA ALA A 85 12.36 21.45 -5.05
C ALA A 85 13.03 20.11 -4.68
N VAL A 86 14.07 19.71 -5.42
CA VAL A 86 14.75 18.42 -5.23
C VAL A 86 15.14 18.18 -3.78
N ARG A 87 15.62 19.21 -3.08
CA ARG A 87 15.96 19.14 -1.64
C ARG A 87 14.75 18.80 -0.77
N HIS A 88 13.56 19.30 -1.08
CA HIS A 88 12.33 19.01 -0.33
C HIS A 88 11.83 17.61 -0.61
N VAL A 89 11.83 17.18 -1.87
CA VAL A 89 11.47 15.80 -2.24
C VAL A 89 12.42 14.79 -1.60
N ALA A 90 13.73 15.03 -1.66
CA ALA A 90 14.72 14.18 -0.99
C ALA A 90 14.47 14.07 0.52
N LYS A 91 14.13 15.18 1.21
CA LYS A 91 13.78 15.13 2.64
C LYS A 91 12.50 14.36 2.93
N LYS A 92 11.47 14.48 2.08
CA LYS A 92 10.22 13.70 2.21
C LYS A 92 10.52 12.21 2.05
N LEU A 93 11.26 11.84 0.99
CA LEU A 93 11.68 10.47 0.75
C LEU A 93 12.47 9.91 1.91
N LEU A 94 13.52 10.60 2.37
CA LEU A 94 14.34 10.15 3.50
C LEU A 94 13.49 9.92 4.76
N LEU A 95 12.48 10.76 5.01
CA LEU A 95 11.59 10.57 6.15
C LEU A 95 10.70 9.34 5.99
N GLU A 96 10.18 9.08 4.79
CA GLU A 96 9.44 7.86 4.51
C GLU A 96 10.33 6.61 4.63
N MET A 97 11.57 6.67 4.13
CA MET A 97 12.54 5.58 4.26
C MET A 97 12.91 5.33 5.72
N ALA A 98 12.95 6.37 6.55
CA ALA A 98 13.27 6.23 7.98
C ALA A 98 12.12 5.63 8.80
N ILE A 99 10.87 5.89 8.42
CA ILE A 99 9.68 5.43 9.15
C ILE A 99 9.23 4.04 8.69
N GLY A 100 9.48 3.67 7.42
CA GLY A 100 9.14 2.35 6.90
C GLY A 100 9.65 1.20 7.76
N PRO A 101 10.97 1.07 8.03
CA PRO A 101 11.52 -0.07 8.77
C PRO A 101 10.96 -0.23 10.19
N PRO A 102 10.82 0.82 11.03
CA PRO A 102 10.14 0.71 12.32
C PRO A 102 8.69 0.21 12.21
N VAL A 103 7.93 0.67 11.20
CA VAL A 103 6.55 0.25 10.96
C VAL A 103 6.49 -1.22 10.54
N PHE A 104 7.33 -1.63 9.58
CA PHE A 104 7.44 -3.01 9.14
C PHE A 104 7.88 -3.93 10.28
N PHE A 105 8.83 -3.50 11.10
CA PHE A 105 9.27 -4.24 12.28
C PHE A 105 8.12 -4.43 13.29
N GLY A 106 7.38 -3.36 13.59
CA GLY A 106 6.21 -3.43 14.47
C GLY A 106 5.14 -4.40 13.94
N PHE A 107 4.89 -4.39 12.63
CA PHE A 107 3.97 -5.32 11.98
C PHE A 107 4.47 -6.77 12.06
N PHE A 108 5.76 -7.00 11.80
CA PHE A 108 6.39 -8.32 11.90
C PHE A 108 6.29 -8.89 13.32
N LEU A 109 6.55 -8.07 14.34
CA LEU A 109 6.40 -8.45 15.75
C LEU A 109 4.94 -8.75 16.11
N ALA A 110 3.99 -7.95 15.61
CA ALA A 110 2.57 -8.18 15.86
C ALA A 110 2.10 -9.53 15.28
N ILE A 111 2.54 -9.86 14.07
CA ILE A 111 2.27 -11.18 13.45
C ILE A 111 2.92 -12.29 14.26
N GLY A 112 4.21 -12.18 14.61
CA GLY A 112 4.91 -13.21 15.38
C GLY A 112 4.26 -13.48 16.73
N TYR A 113 3.76 -12.44 17.40
CA TYR A 113 3.00 -12.56 18.65
C TYR A 113 1.69 -13.33 18.44
N LEU A 114 0.93 -13.01 17.39
CA LEU A 114 -0.34 -13.69 17.07
C LEU A 114 -0.13 -15.17 16.68
N GLU A 115 1.03 -15.51 16.12
CA GLU A 115 1.42 -16.89 15.80
C GLU A 115 1.97 -17.67 17.01
N GLY A 116 2.04 -17.05 18.19
CA GLY A 116 2.57 -17.68 19.41
C GLY A 116 4.09 -17.88 19.38
N LYS A 117 4.81 -17.22 18.46
CA LYS A 117 6.26 -17.30 18.38
C LYS A 117 6.91 -16.50 19.51
N PRO A 118 8.02 -16.98 20.10
CA PRO A 118 8.81 -16.19 21.02
C PRO A 118 9.27 -14.89 20.34
N VAL A 119 9.07 -13.75 21.01
CA VAL A 119 9.47 -12.42 20.50
C VAL A 119 10.94 -12.40 20.08
N LYS A 120 11.83 -13.05 20.85
CA LYS A 120 13.26 -13.17 20.51
C LYS A 120 13.49 -13.84 19.14
N SER A 121 12.78 -14.91 18.85
CA SER A 121 12.91 -15.63 17.57
C SER A 121 12.41 -14.78 16.41
N SER A 122 11.30 -14.05 16.59
CA SER A 122 10.78 -13.12 15.58
C SER A 122 11.74 -11.95 15.33
N VAL A 123 12.38 -11.42 16.38
CA VAL A 123 13.38 -10.34 16.25
C VAL A 123 14.63 -10.82 15.49
N GLU A 124 15.12 -12.01 15.79
CA GLU A 124 16.30 -12.59 15.12
C GLU A 124 16.04 -12.89 13.64
N GLU A 125 14.88 -13.47 13.34
CA GLU A 125 14.45 -13.73 11.97
C GLU A 125 14.29 -12.44 11.17
N PHE A 126 13.66 -11.42 11.76
CA PHE A 126 13.59 -10.10 11.16
C PHE A 126 14.99 -9.55 10.91
N LYS A 127 15.87 -9.50 11.91
CA LYS A 127 17.23 -8.96 11.74
C LYS A 127 18.02 -9.63 10.62
N LYS A 128 17.87 -10.95 10.45
CA LYS A 128 18.57 -11.70 9.40
C LYS A 128 18.13 -11.28 7.99
N ASN A 129 16.84 -11.01 7.81
CA ASN A 129 16.26 -10.70 6.49
C ASN A 129 15.94 -9.20 6.30
N ALA A 130 15.98 -8.39 7.36
CA ALA A 130 15.46 -7.02 7.38
C ALA A 130 16.20 -6.12 6.41
N LEU A 131 17.54 -6.22 6.35
CA LEU A 131 18.32 -5.39 5.44
C LEU A 131 17.99 -5.69 3.98
N VAL A 132 17.82 -6.98 3.65
CA VAL A 132 17.48 -7.40 2.28
C VAL A 132 16.05 -6.97 1.93
N ILE A 133 15.09 -7.21 2.83
CA ILE A 133 13.68 -6.85 2.64
C ILE A 133 13.54 -5.32 2.53
N CYS A 134 14.17 -4.58 3.43
CA CYS A 134 14.13 -3.12 3.42
C CYS A 134 14.81 -2.57 2.16
N ALA A 135 15.98 -3.09 1.76
CA ALA A 135 16.64 -2.62 0.55
C ALA A 135 15.81 -2.91 -0.71
N ALA A 136 15.17 -4.07 -0.79
CA ALA A 136 14.28 -4.42 -1.91
C ALA A 136 13.03 -3.54 -1.94
N ASP A 137 12.37 -3.35 -0.79
CA ASP A 137 11.21 -2.47 -0.65
C ASP A 137 11.56 -1.03 -1.04
N TRP A 138 12.69 -0.53 -0.56
CA TRP A 138 13.22 0.78 -0.87
C TRP A 138 13.55 0.96 -2.35
N ALA A 139 14.14 -0.04 -3.00
CA ALA A 139 14.47 0.02 -4.41
C ALA A 139 13.23 0.16 -5.31
N VAL A 140 12.09 -0.39 -4.89
CA VAL A 140 10.82 -0.29 -5.63
C VAL A 140 10.03 0.93 -5.21
N TYR A 141 9.89 1.16 -3.90
CA TYR A 141 9.01 2.18 -3.35
C TYR A 141 9.58 3.60 -3.48
N ALA A 142 10.90 3.78 -3.32
CA ALA A 142 11.50 5.12 -3.38
C ALA A 142 11.36 5.79 -4.75
N PRO A 143 11.59 5.11 -5.89
CA PRO A 143 11.32 5.71 -7.20
C PRO A 143 9.86 6.08 -7.39
N LEU A 144 8.93 5.21 -6.97
CA LEU A 144 7.49 5.44 -7.10
C LEU A 144 7.04 6.64 -6.26
N GLN A 145 7.56 6.79 -5.04
CA GLN A 145 7.28 7.95 -4.20
C GLN A 145 7.99 9.22 -4.68
N ALA A 146 9.17 9.10 -5.30
CA ALA A 146 9.82 10.25 -5.91
C ALA A 146 8.93 10.85 -7.00
N VAL A 147 8.38 9.99 -7.88
CA VAL A 147 7.40 10.39 -8.89
C VAL A 147 6.18 11.04 -8.24
N ASN A 148 5.66 10.47 -7.15
CA ASN A 148 4.54 11.04 -6.39
C ASN A 148 4.84 12.47 -5.92
N PHE A 149 6.00 12.69 -5.29
CA PHE A 149 6.34 14.00 -4.73
C PHE A 149 6.72 15.05 -5.77
N PHE A 150 7.26 14.65 -6.92
CA PHE A 150 7.62 15.59 -7.99
C PHE A 150 6.41 15.98 -8.85
N TYR A 151 5.57 15.02 -9.23
CA TYR A 151 4.57 15.22 -10.28
C TYR A 151 3.13 15.21 -9.78
N VAL A 152 2.84 14.56 -8.65
CA VAL A 152 1.48 14.44 -8.14
C VAL A 152 1.19 15.59 -7.18
N HIS A 153 0.14 16.34 -7.50
CA HIS A 153 -0.33 17.43 -6.67
C HIS A 153 -0.69 16.89 -5.27
N PRO A 154 -0.35 17.57 -4.15
CA PRO A 154 -0.59 17.15 -2.77
C PRO A 154 -1.92 16.44 -2.49
N LYS A 155 -3.00 17.00 -3.06
CA LYS A 155 -4.37 16.49 -2.94
C LYS A 155 -4.58 15.07 -3.47
N TYR A 156 -3.83 14.66 -4.49
CA TYR A 156 -4.00 13.37 -5.18
C TYR A 156 -2.96 12.32 -4.77
N ARG A 157 -2.06 12.63 -3.84
CA ARG A 157 -0.95 11.73 -3.50
C ARG A 157 -1.39 10.42 -2.87
N LEU A 158 -2.42 10.46 -2.01
CA LEU A 158 -2.95 9.24 -1.43
C LEU A 158 -3.66 8.39 -2.49
N LEU A 159 -4.40 8.99 -3.42
CA LEU A 159 -5.00 8.29 -4.55
C LEU A 159 -3.92 7.55 -5.38
N TYR A 160 -2.82 8.25 -5.70
CA TYR A 160 -1.70 7.66 -6.42
C TYR A 160 -1.15 6.43 -5.70
N VAL A 161 -0.92 6.53 -4.38
CA VAL A 161 -0.43 5.39 -3.58
C VAL A 161 -1.44 4.25 -3.53
N CYS A 162 -2.72 4.53 -3.33
CA CYS A 162 -3.76 3.50 -3.32
C CYS A 162 -3.84 2.73 -4.65
N VAL A 163 -3.69 3.42 -5.78
CA VAL A 163 -3.65 2.78 -7.11
C VAL A 163 -2.41 1.92 -7.29
N LEU A 164 -1.24 2.41 -6.84
CA LEU A 164 -0.01 1.63 -6.91
C LEU A 164 -0.05 0.40 -6.00
N CYS A 165 -0.61 0.50 -4.80
CA CYS A 165 -0.81 -0.65 -3.92
C CYS A 165 -1.67 -1.71 -4.62
N LEU A 166 -2.79 -1.31 -5.23
CA LEU A 166 -3.62 -2.22 -5.99
C LEU A 166 -2.85 -2.92 -7.13
N ALA A 167 -2.07 -2.15 -7.90
CA ALA A 167 -1.28 -2.70 -9.00
C ALA A 167 -0.19 -3.67 -8.49
N TYR A 168 0.46 -3.33 -7.38
CA TYR A 168 1.47 -4.15 -6.73
C TYR A 168 0.87 -5.45 -6.21
N ASP A 169 -0.30 -5.41 -5.56
CA ASP A 169 -1.00 -6.59 -5.05
C ASP A 169 -1.35 -7.56 -6.19
N VAL A 170 -1.87 -7.03 -7.31
CA VAL A 170 -2.17 -7.82 -8.51
C VAL A 170 -0.91 -8.42 -9.13
N PHE A 171 0.17 -7.65 -9.20
CA PHE A 171 1.45 -8.09 -9.76
C PHE A 171 2.11 -9.17 -8.91
N MET A 172 2.16 -8.98 -7.59
CA MET A 172 2.69 -9.96 -6.64
C MET A 172 1.88 -11.25 -6.68
N SER A 173 0.56 -11.13 -6.78
CA SER A 173 -0.31 -12.27 -7.06
C SER A 173 0.15 -12.99 -8.32
N TYR A 174 0.27 -12.31 -9.46
CA TYR A 174 0.70 -12.95 -10.70
C TYR A 174 2.08 -13.65 -10.60
N ILE A 175 3.09 -13.00 -10.01
CA ILE A 175 4.44 -13.58 -9.87
C ILE A 175 4.41 -14.84 -9.02
N LEU A 176 3.76 -14.80 -7.85
CA LEU A 176 3.69 -15.94 -6.93
C LEU A 176 3.10 -17.17 -7.65
N HIS A 177 2.11 -16.95 -8.52
CA HIS A 177 1.48 -18.02 -9.27
C HIS A 177 2.27 -18.52 -10.47
N LYS A 178 3.22 -17.74 -11.01
CA LYS A 178 4.14 -18.24 -12.04
C LYS A 178 5.07 -19.31 -11.46
N GLU A 179 5.56 -19.12 -10.24
CA GLU A 179 6.42 -20.09 -9.57
C GLU A 179 5.67 -21.37 -9.20
N ASP A 180 4.44 -21.28 -8.70
CA ASP A 180 3.62 -22.46 -8.36
C ASP A 180 3.19 -23.25 -9.61
N ASN A 181 2.82 -22.57 -10.71
CA ASN A 181 2.53 -23.25 -11.97
C ASN A 181 3.76 -23.95 -12.57
N MET A 182 4.96 -23.36 -12.43
CA MET A 182 6.21 -24.00 -12.85
C MET A 182 6.56 -25.21 -11.97
N ARG A 183 6.32 -25.15 -10.64
CA ARG A 183 6.51 -26.29 -9.74
C ARG A 183 5.56 -27.46 -10.02
N LEU A 184 4.33 -27.17 -10.45
CA LEU A 184 3.35 -28.20 -10.85
C LEU A 184 3.69 -28.86 -12.20
N HIS A 185 4.36 -28.14 -13.11
CA HIS A 185 4.79 -28.69 -14.39
C HIS A 185 6.16 -29.41 -14.31
N GLY A 186 7.06 -29.00 -13.42
CA GLY A 186 8.35 -29.68 -13.19
C GLY A 186 8.27 -30.97 -12.37
N ARG A 187 7.07 -31.36 -11.90
CA ARG A 187 6.84 -32.63 -11.17
C ARG A 187 6.24 -33.73 -12.07
N LYS A 188 6.12 -33.46 -13.38
CA LYS A 188 5.54 -34.36 -14.39
C LYS A 188 6.58 -34.98 -15.33
N GLU A 189 7.87 -34.86 -15.04
CA GLU A 189 8.94 -35.56 -15.77
C GLU A 189 9.56 -36.65 -14.92
#